data_AF-A0A381DH51-F1
#
_entry.id   AF-A0A381DH51-F1
#
_cell.length_a   1.000
_cell.length_b   1.000
_cell.length_c   1.000
_cell.angle_alpha   90.00
_cell.angle_beta   90.00
_cell.angle_gamma   90.00
#
_symmetry.space_group_name_H-M   'P 1'
#
loop_
_entity.id
_entity.type
_entity.pdbx_description
1 polymer ?
#
loop_
_entity_poly.entity_id
_entity_poly.type
_entity_poly.pdbx_seq_one_letter_code
_entity_poly.pdbx_strand_id
1 'polypeptide(L)'
;MKFKDYKASIDPNSDIFHGQELLYKNFFILSFNEFLKLTNSKIWELSVDDESLNSYPNFMQKHPLCISCKKYKNNAFGFRICCENKINGFGYRLFIKADERHRDFFSDDSLSDDMALILKTKYLSEFDSISMCGWWITDIWRELFKISDESDSEFFINDIISHQYTKDMLNINDKLLKLQNSGEFDTLINSIKNSLKSIKN
;
A
#
# COMPACT_ATOMS: atom_id res chain seq x y z
N MET A 1 -20.64 4.02 11.82
CA MET A 1 -21.82 3.49 11.07
C MET A 1 -21.45 2.15 10.43
N LYS A 2 -22.32 1.14 10.50
CA LYS A 2 -22.04 -0.17 9.87
C LYS A 2 -22.17 -0.11 8.34
N PHE A 3 -21.39 -0.92 7.62
CA PHE A 3 -21.43 -0.98 6.16
C PHE A 3 -22.81 -1.38 5.62
N LYS A 4 -23.51 -2.32 6.26
CA LYS A 4 -24.88 -2.70 5.88
C LYS A 4 -25.86 -1.52 5.94
N ASP A 5 -25.73 -0.69 6.98
CA ASP A 5 -26.59 0.47 7.20
C ASP A 5 -26.24 1.57 6.18
N TYR A 6 -24.95 1.76 5.92
CA TYR A 6 -24.48 2.67 4.87
C TYR A 6 -25.03 2.27 3.50
N LYS A 7 -24.93 0.98 3.14
CA LYS A 7 -25.47 0.43 1.90
C LYS A 7 -26.99 0.65 1.79
N ALA A 8 -27.72 0.44 2.87
CA ALA A 8 -29.18 0.66 2.91
C ALA A 8 -29.56 2.14 2.79
N SER A 9 -28.65 3.07 3.14
CA SER A 9 -28.88 4.52 3.03
C SER A 9 -28.70 5.07 1.61
N ILE A 10 -28.11 4.31 0.68
CA ILE A 10 -27.91 4.73 -0.71
C ILE A 10 -29.15 4.39 -1.55
N ASP A 11 -29.59 5.32 -2.39
CA ASP A 11 -30.73 5.13 -3.30
C ASP A 11 -30.49 3.94 -4.24
N PRO A 12 -31.35 2.91 -4.23
CA PRO A 12 -31.24 1.75 -5.11
C PRO A 12 -31.38 2.08 -6.61
N ASN A 13 -31.80 3.30 -6.98
CA ASN A 13 -31.83 3.77 -8.38
C ASN A 13 -30.48 4.31 -8.89
N SER A 14 -29.45 4.40 -8.02
CA SER A 14 -28.09 4.71 -8.46
C SER A 14 -27.46 3.48 -9.17
N ASP A 15 -26.89 3.71 -10.36
CA ASP A 15 -26.41 2.67 -11.30
C ASP A 15 -25.68 1.49 -10.63
N ILE A 16 -26.28 0.29 -10.68
CA ILE A 16 -25.96 -0.85 -9.80
C ILE A 16 -24.55 -1.45 -10.04
N PHE A 17 -24.00 -1.29 -11.24
CA PHE A 17 -22.66 -1.81 -11.59
C PHE A 17 -21.53 -0.85 -11.25
N HIS A 18 -21.71 0.46 -11.47
CA HIS A 18 -20.81 1.50 -10.95
C HIS A 18 -20.99 1.73 -9.44
N GLY A 19 -22.16 1.34 -8.91
CA GLY A 19 -22.57 1.58 -7.54
C GLY A 19 -21.82 0.74 -6.53
N GLN A 20 -21.42 -0.51 -6.85
CA GLN A 20 -20.69 -1.33 -5.88
C GLN A 20 -19.29 -0.79 -5.62
N GLU A 21 -18.52 -0.47 -6.66
CA GLU A 21 -17.18 0.06 -6.47
C GLU A 21 -17.23 1.39 -5.70
N LEU A 22 -18.13 2.29 -6.12
CA LEU A 22 -18.34 3.58 -5.50
C LEU A 22 -18.83 3.46 -4.05
N LEU A 23 -19.68 2.47 -3.73
CA LEU A 23 -20.16 2.18 -2.38
C LEU A 23 -18.99 1.87 -1.44
N TYR A 24 -18.11 0.93 -1.82
CA TYR A 24 -16.94 0.60 -0.98
C TYR A 24 -15.96 1.78 -0.90
N LYS A 25 -15.73 2.51 -2.00
CA LYS A 25 -14.91 3.75 -1.99
C LYS A 25 -15.42 4.75 -0.97
N ASN A 26 -16.69 5.09 -1.05
CA ASN A 26 -17.28 6.10 -0.20
C ASN A 26 -17.34 5.66 1.25
N PHE A 27 -17.60 4.37 1.52
CA PHE A 27 -17.52 3.83 2.88
C PHE A 27 -16.10 3.95 3.45
N PHE A 28 -15.08 3.65 2.64
CA PHE A 28 -13.69 3.77 3.07
C PHE A 28 -13.29 5.24 3.31
N ILE A 29 -13.69 6.15 2.43
CA ILE A 29 -13.48 7.60 2.59
C ILE A 29 -14.16 8.10 3.87
N LEU A 30 -15.40 7.68 4.12
CA LEU A 30 -16.10 7.98 5.37
C LEU A 30 -15.30 7.48 6.58
N SER A 31 -14.89 6.22 6.56
CA SER A 31 -14.14 5.59 7.64
C SER A 31 -12.81 6.31 7.92
N PHE A 32 -12.12 6.76 6.86
CA PHE A 32 -10.89 7.52 6.98
C PHE A 32 -11.13 8.91 7.59
N ASN A 33 -12.19 9.60 7.19
CA ASN A 33 -12.55 10.88 7.77
C ASN A 33 -12.92 10.77 9.25
N GLU A 34 -13.62 9.70 9.65
CA GLU A 34 -13.92 9.41 11.06
C GLU A 34 -12.64 9.13 11.86
N PHE A 35 -11.73 8.32 11.31
CA PHE A 35 -10.41 8.11 11.89
C PHE A 35 -9.63 9.42 12.11
N LEU A 36 -9.61 10.32 11.12
CA LEU A 36 -8.95 11.62 11.25
C LEU A 36 -9.57 12.47 12.36
N LYS A 37 -10.90 12.47 12.49
CA LYS A 37 -11.62 13.18 13.56
C LYS A 37 -11.32 12.61 14.94
N LEU A 38 -11.33 11.28 15.09
CA LEU A 38 -11.13 10.59 16.37
C LEU A 38 -9.69 10.68 16.88
N THR A 39 -8.71 10.53 15.98
CA THR A 39 -7.29 10.45 16.36
C THR A 39 -6.56 11.77 16.26
N ASN A 40 -7.14 12.76 15.57
CA ASN A 40 -6.46 14.00 15.15
C ASN A 40 -5.12 13.71 14.41
N SER A 41 -5.04 12.55 13.74
CA SER A 41 -3.84 12.15 13.03
C SER A 41 -3.53 13.11 11.89
N LYS A 42 -2.28 13.58 11.83
CA LYS A 42 -1.77 14.40 10.71
C LYS A 42 -0.82 13.65 9.79
N ILE A 43 -0.37 12.46 10.20
CA ILE A 43 0.68 11.70 9.52
C ILE A 43 0.14 10.77 8.43
N TRP A 44 -1.13 10.38 8.50
CA TRP A 44 -1.75 9.51 7.51
C TRP A 44 -2.43 10.34 6.41
N GLU A 45 -2.35 9.88 5.18
CA GLU A 45 -3.07 10.44 4.03
C GLU A 45 -3.79 9.33 3.27
N LEU A 46 -4.90 9.70 2.63
CA LEU A 46 -5.67 8.84 1.74
C LEU A 46 -5.49 9.33 0.31
N SER A 47 -5.12 8.41 -0.57
CA SER A 47 -5.16 8.60 -2.01
C SER A 47 -6.34 7.82 -2.59
N VAL A 48 -7.10 8.49 -3.46
CA VAL A 48 -8.26 7.93 -4.17
C VAL A 48 -8.01 8.11 -5.66
N ASP A 49 -8.02 7.01 -6.41
CA ASP A 49 -7.81 6.96 -7.86
C ASP A 49 -6.55 7.73 -8.33
N ASP A 50 -5.51 7.75 -7.48
CA ASP A 50 -4.24 8.42 -7.78
C ASP A 50 -3.39 7.52 -8.69
N GLU A 51 -3.43 7.80 -9.99
CA GLU A 51 -2.72 7.03 -10.99
C GLU A 51 -1.20 7.05 -10.82
N SER A 52 -0.65 8.05 -10.10
CA SER A 52 0.77 8.07 -9.79
C SER A 52 1.18 6.88 -8.92
N LEU A 53 0.22 6.28 -8.19
CA LEU A 53 0.44 5.12 -7.33
C LEU A 53 0.32 3.79 -8.05
N ASN A 54 -0.04 3.78 -9.33
CA ASN A 54 -0.11 2.55 -10.12
C ASN A 54 1.29 1.94 -10.32
N SER A 55 1.35 0.61 -10.29
CA SER A 55 2.62 -0.12 -10.29
C SER A 55 3.07 -0.48 -11.70
N TYR A 56 4.36 -0.27 -11.99
CA TYR A 56 5.00 -0.61 -13.27
C TYR A 56 5.88 -1.86 -13.14
N PRO A 57 6.02 -2.73 -14.17
CA PRO A 57 5.34 -2.73 -15.48
C PRO A 57 3.94 -3.34 -15.44
N ASN A 58 3.50 -3.87 -14.30
CA ASN A 58 2.19 -4.47 -14.11
C ASN A 58 1.08 -3.42 -13.97
N PHE A 59 0.85 -2.64 -15.05
CA PHE A 59 -0.28 -1.69 -15.18
C PHE A 59 -1.67 -2.31 -14.96
N MET A 60 -1.74 -3.64 -14.86
CA MET A 60 -2.94 -4.40 -14.51
C MET A 60 -3.35 -4.23 -13.04
N GLN A 61 -2.42 -3.92 -12.14
CA GLN A 61 -2.72 -3.71 -10.73
C GLN A 61 -2.98 -2.22 -10.50
N LYS A 62 -4.28 -1.87 -10.48
CA LYS A 62 -4.74 -0.54 -10.06
C LYS A 62 -4.90 -0.54 -8.54
N HIS A 63 -4.58 0.59 -7.93
CA HIS A 63 -4.85 0.83 -6.51
C HIS A 63 -5.82 2.00 -6.35
N PRO A 64 -7.14 1.76 -6.50
CA PRO A 64 -8.14 2.81 -6.38
C PRO A 64 -8.15 3.52 -5.03
N LEU A 65 -7.69 2.84 -3.97
CA LEU A 65 -7.58 3.40 -2.63
C LEU A 65 -6.25 2.96 -2.01
N CYS A 66 -5.51 3.92 -1.47
CA CYS A 66 -4.32 3.67 -0.69
C CYS A 66 -4.26 4.60 0.52
N ILE A 67 -3.86 4.06 1.67
CA ILE A 67 -3.42 4.81 2.83
C ILE A 67 -1.90 4.81 2.87
N SER A 68 -1.30 5.99 3.03
CA SER A 68 0.14 6.17 3.19
C SER A 68 0.46 7.01 4.43
N CYS A 69 1.65 6.79 4.98
CA CYS A 69 2.22 7.66 5.99
C CYS A 69 3.05 8.76 5.30
N LYS A 70 2.66 10.03 5.48
CA LYS A 70 3.29 11.22 4.90
C LYS A 70 4.78 11.32 5.18
N LYS A 71 5.24 10.73 6.28
CA LYS A 71 6.66 10.63 6.66
C LYS A 71 7.53 10.04 5.53
N TYR A 72 6.97 9.14 4.71
CA TYR A 72 7.71 8.40 3.69
C TYR A 72 7.37 8.81 2.26
N LYS A 73 6.56 9.85 2.05
CA LYS A 73 6.02 10.24 0.73
C LYS A 73 7.08 10.45 -0.36
N ASN A 74 8.26 10.92 0.03
CA ASN A 74 9.36 11.25 -0.87
C ASN A 74 10.52 10.24 -0.82
N ASN A 75 10.33 9.11 -0.14
CA ASN A 75 11.37 8.10 -0.02
C ASN A 75 11.46 7.24 -1.28
N ALA A 76 12.65 6.71 -1.54
CA ALA A 76 12.88 5.71 -2.58
C ALA A 76 12.18 4.39 -2.23
N PHE A 77 12.00 4.12 -0.93
CA PHE A 77 11.24 2.97 -0.44
C PHE A 77 10.06 3.46 0.41
N GLY A 78 8.89 2.88 0.17
CA GLY A 78 7.70 3.23 0.94
C GLY A 78 6.79 2.02 1.11
N PHE A 79 5.94 2.06 2.14
CA PHE A 79 4.78 1.19 2.22
C PHE A 79 3.47 1.95 2.12
N ARG A 80 2.44 1.23 1.66
CA ARG A 80 1.04 1.66 1.62
C ARG A 80 0.15 0.53 2.09
N ILE A 81 -1.07 0.89 2.46
CA ILE A 81 -2.17 -0.04 2.66
C ILE A 81 -3.16 0.21 1.53
N CYS A 82 -3.25 -0.69 0.57
CA CYS A 82 -4.03 -0.48 -0.65
C CYS A 82 -5.04 -1.60 -0.87
N CYS A 83 -6.11 -1.30 -1.60
CA CYS A 83 -6.92 -2.34 -2.22
C CYS A 83 -6.26 -2.83 -3.53
N GLU A 84 -6.47 -4.11 -3.86
CA GLU A 84 -5.97 -4.75 -5.08
C GLU A 84 -7.13 -5.35 -5.86
N ASN A 85 -7.40 -4.86 -7.08
CA ASN A 85 -8.35 -5.42 -8.06
C ASN A 85 -9.83 -5.55 -7.61
N LYS A 86 -10.09 -5.66 -6.31
CA LYS A 86 -11.39 -5.67 -5.64
C LYS A 86 -11.32 -4.62 -4.53
N ILE A 87 -12.24 -3.67 -4.56
CA ILE A 87 -12.23 -2.51 -3.67
C ILE A 87 -12.63 -2.84 -2.21
N ASN A 88 -13.09 -4.06 -1.96
CA ASN A 88 -13.60 -4.49 -0.66
C ASN A 88 -12.55 -5.15 0.24
N GLY A 89 -11.27 -5.21 -0.18
CA GLY A 89 -10.19 -5.81 0.59
C GLY A 89 -8.92 -4.96 0.56
N PHE A 90 -8.26 -4.83 1.71
CA PHE A 90 -7.04 -4.02 1.88
C PHE A 90 -5.88 -4.86 2.37
N GLY A 91 -4.70 -4.54 1.86
CA GLY A 91 -3.46 -5.23 2.16
C GLY A 91 -2.26 -4.30 2.18
N TYR A 92 -1.16 -4.77 2.78
CA TYR A 92 0.09 -4.02 2.84
C TYR A 92 0.86 -4.18 1.53
N ARG A 93 1.46 -3.08 1.06
CA ARG A 93 2.35 -3.01 -0.10
C ARG A 93 3.63 -2.32 0.28
N LEU A 94 4.76 -2.90 -0.09
CA LEU A 94 6.04 -2.20 -0.13
C LEU A 94 6.40 -1.96 -1.60
N PHE A 95 6.82 -0.74 -1.92
CA PHE A 95 7.15 -0.32 -3.26
C PHE A 95 8.48 0.44 -3.28
N ILE A 96 9.10 0.47 -4.46
CA ILE A 96 10.22 1.35 -4.78
C ILE A 96 9.72 2.49 -5.64
N LYS A 97 10.11 3.73 -5.32
CA LYS A 97 9.98 4.89 -6.18
C LYS A 97 11.29 5.13 -6.95
N ALA A 98 11.26 4.92 -8.26
CA ALA A 98 12.39 5.18 -9.15
C ALA A 98 11.91 5.91 -10.40
N ASP A 99 12.57 7.03 -10.74
CA ASP A 99 12.23 7.89 -11.89
C ASP A 99 10.74 8.28 -11.94
N GLU A 100 10.22 8.74 -10.79
CA GLU A 100 8.81 9.14 -10.57
C GLU A 100 7.77 8.00 -10.69
N ARG A 101 8.21 6.77 -10.96
CA ARG A 101 7.34 5.59 -11.05
C ARG A 101 7.42 4.76 -9.79
N HIS A 102 6.30 4.15 -9.41
CA HIS A 102 6.29 3.12 -8.39
C HIS A 102 6.45 1.75 -9.04
N ARG A 103 7.36 0.94 -8.48
CA ARG A 103 7.50 -0.47 -8.80
C ARG A 103 7.16 -1.28 -7.57
N ASP A 104 6.17 -2.13 -7.72
CA ASP A 104 5.92 -3.19 -6.76
C ASP A 104 6.88 -4.33 -7.00
N PHE A 105 7.30 -4.96 -5.91
CA PHE A 105 8.11 -6.16 -5.97
C PHE A 105 7.30 -7.44 -6.28
N PHE A 106 6.22 -7.29 -7.06
CA PHE A 106 5.31 -8.33 -7.49
C PHE A 106 5.34 -8.53 -9.02
N SER A 107 6.33 -7.98 -9.69
CA SER A 107 6.49 -8.14 -11.14
C SER A 107 7.27 -9.41 -11.45
N ASP A 108 6.83 -10.17 -12.46
CA ASP A 108 7.56 -11.28 -13.11
C ASP A 108 8.83 -10.80 -13.86
N ASP A 109 9.50 -9.77 -13.35
CA ASP A 109 10.74 -9.19 -13.86
C ASP A 109 11.86 -9.60 -12.91
N SER A 110 12.83 -10.35 -13.42
CA SER A 110 13.97 -10.87 -12.65
C SER A 110 14.73 -9.79 -11.90
N LEU A 111 14.71 -8.55 -12.41
CA LEU A 111 15.30 -7.42 -11.72
C LEU A 111 14.62 -7.14 -10.38
N SER A 112 13.29 -7.11 -10.34
CA SER A 112 12.54 -6.85 -9.10
C SER A 112 12.77 -7.95 -8.06
N ASP A 113 12.96 -9.20 -8.50
CA ASP A 113 13.26 -10.35 -7.65
C ASP A 113 14.68 -10.31 -7.06
N ASP A 114 15.69 -9.99 -7.87
CA ASP A 114 17.08 -9.84 -7.38
C ASP A 114 17.17 -8.71 -6.35
N MET A 115 16.46 -7.63 -6.64
CA MET A 115 16.35 -6.48 -5.75
C MET A 115 15.62 -6.79 -4.46
N ALA A 116 14.52 -7.53 -4.56
CA ALA A 116 13.81 -8.07 -3.43
C ALA A 116 14.74 -8.84 -2.52
N LEU A 117 15.49 -9.75 -3.12
CA LEU A 117 16.40 -10.63 -2.41
C LEU A 117 17.52 -9.86 -1.71
N ILE A 118 18.14 -8.88 -2.37
CA ILE A 118 19.19 -8.05 -1.76
C ILE A 118 18.65 -7.29 -0.54
N LEU A 119 17.49 -6.65 -0.66
CA LEU A 119 16.90 -5.90 0.45
C LEU A 119 16.57 -6.81 1.63
N LYS A 120 15.96 -7.97 1.36
CA LYS A 120 15.61 -8.96 2.37
C LYS A 120 16.84 -9.51 3.10
N THR A 121 17.84 -9.95 2.35
CA THR A 121 18.97 -10.69 2.93
C THR A 121 19.99 -9.77 3.60
N LYS A 122 20.23 -8.59 3.02
CA LYS A 122 21.28 -7.68 3.48
C LYS A 122 20.79 -6.59 4.44
N TYR A 123 19.59 -6.06 4.23
CA TYR A 123 19.16 -4.83 4.91
C TYR A 123 17.98 -5.03 5.86
N LEU A 124 17.15 -6.04 5.62
CA LEU A 124 15.88 -6.26 6.34
C LEU A 124 15.78 -7.64 7.02
N SER A 125 16.88 -8.39 7.08
CA SER A 125 16.91 -9.74 7.65
C SER A 125 16.61 -9.80 9.15
N GLU A 126 16.63 -8.64 9.83
CA GLU A 126 16.26 -8.48 11.24
C GLU A 126 14.73 -8.46 11.48
N PHE A 127 13.90 -8.38 10.43
CA PHE A 127 12.45 -8.33 10.55
C PHE A 127 11.80 -9.68 10.23
N ASP A 128 11.31 -10.37 11.26
CA ASP A 128 10.64 -11.68 11.11
C ASP A 128 9.39 -11.64 10.20
N SER A 129 8.76 -10.47 10.06
CA SER A 129 7.61 -10.28 9.17
C SER A 129 8.01 -10.25 7.69
N ILE A 130 9.29 -10.04 7.36
CA ILE A 130 9.78 -10.10 5.99
C ILE A 130 10.09 -11.55 5.64
N SER A 131 9.27 -12.15 4.78
CA SER A 131 9.51 -13.50 4.30
C SER A 131 10.81 -13.59 3.50
N MET A 132 11.63 -14.59 3.81
CA MET A 132 12.83 -14.95 3.04
C MET A 132 12.51 -15.71 1.74
N CYS A 133 11.27 -16.19 1.54
CA CYS A 133 10.85 -16.70 0.23
C CYS A 133 10.65 -15.52 -0.75
N GLY A 134 10.82 -15.75 -2.05
CA GLY A 134 11.06 -14.70 -3.06
C GLY A 134 10.09 -13.52 -3.05
N TRP A 135 8.86 -13.71 -2.59
CA TRP A 135 7.82 -12.69 -2.66
C TRP A 135 7.83 -11.85 -1.39
N TRP A 136 7.94 -10.52 -1.49
CA TRP A 136 7.96 -9.60 -0.32
C TRP A 136 6.76 -9.77 0.60
N ILE A 137 5.68 -10.18 -0.04
CA ILE A 137 4.36 -10.31 0.50
C ILE A 137 3.91 -11.66 -0.02
N THR A 138 4.05 -12.70 0.79
CA THR A 138 3.24 -13.90 0.58
C THR A 138 1.78 -13.44 0.41
N ASP A 139 0.97 -14.12 -0.40
CA ASP A 139 -0.45 -13.78 -0.63
C ASP A 139 -1.26 -13.52 0.67
N ILE A 140 -0.73 -13.92 1.84
CA ILE A 140 -1.19 -13.66 3.20
C ILE A 140 -1.54 -12.20 3.50
N TRP A 141 -0.86 -11.19 2.91
CA TRP A 141 -1.22 -9.78 3.19
C TRP A 141 -2.15 -9.17 2.14
N ARG A 142 -2.53 -9.93 1.11
CA ARG A 142 -3.56 -9.50 0.16
C ARG A 142 -4.92 -9.63 0.84
N GLU A 143 -5.70 -8.56 0.81
CA GLU A 143 -7.05 -8.52 1.40
C GLU A 143 -7.13 -8.91 2.89
N LEU A 144 -6.10 -8.63 3.70
CA LEU A 144 -6.10 -8.91 5.14
C LEU A 144 -7.30 -8.27 5.86
N PHE A 145 -7.69 -7.08 5.42
CA PHE A 145 -8.84 -6.35 5.97
C PHE A 145 -9.94 -6.27 4.92
N LYS A 146 -11.04 -6.99 5.16
CA LYS A 146 -12.22 -6.99 4.28
C LYS A 146 -13.31 -6.10 4.84
N ILE A 147 -13.94 -5.31 3.97
CA ILE A 147 -15.18 -4.62 4.30
C ILE A 147 -16.29 -5.68 4.26
N SER A 148 -16.91 -5.89 5.41
CA SER A 148 -18.07 -6.76 5.63
C SER A 148 -19.25 -5.91 6.07
N ASP A 149 -20.46 -6.49 6.05
CA ASP A 149 -21.68 -5.82 6.52
C ASP A 149 -21.57 -5.27 7.96
N GLU A 150 -20.74 -5.90 8.80
CA GLU A 150 -20.51 -5.50 10.20
C GLU A 150 -19.30 -4.57 10.39
N SER A 151 -18.56 -4.27 9.32
CA SER A 151 -17.48 -3.28 9.36
C SER A 151 -18.04 -1.93 9.78
N ASP A 152 -17.44 -1.33 10.81
CA ASP A 152 -17.84 -0.04 11.35
C ASP A 152 -16.93 1.06 10.84
N SER A 153 -17.51 2.09 10.24
CA SER A 153 -16.73 3.20 9.71
C SER A 153 -15.86 3.88 10.78
N GLU A 154 -16.33 3.92 12.04
CA GLU A 154 -15.63 4.61 13.13
C GLU A 154 -14.33 3.90 13.53
N PHE A 155 -14.29 2.58 13.36
CA PHE A 155 -13.20 1.74 13.83
C PHE A 155 -12.37 1.14 12.70
N PHE A 156 -12.93 0.97 11.49
CA PHE A 156 -12.30 0.18 10.42
C PHE A 156 -10.87 0.64 10.10
N ILE A 157 -10.65 1.94 9.89
CA ILE A 157 -9.30 2.46 9.64
C ILE A 157 -8.44 2.41 10.89
N ASN A 158 -9.01 2.70 12.07
CA ASN A 158 -8.25 2.65 13.31
C ASN A 158 -7.73 1.22 13.60
N ASP A 159 -8.52 0.20 13.30
CA ASP A 159 -8.14 -1.21 13.45
C ASP A 159 -6.99 -1.57 12.51
N ILE A 160 -7.06 -1.14 11.24
CA ILE A 160 -5.97 -1.29 10.28
C ILE A 160 -4.70 -0.60 10.79
N ILE A 161 -4.80 0.66 11.21
CA ILE A 161 -3.63 1.46 11.62
C ILE A 161 -3.02 0.97 12.94
N SER A 162 -3.83 0.49 13.88
CA SER A 162 -3.38 -0.03 15.18
C SER A 162 -2.86 -1.48 15.10
N HIS A 163 -3.13 -2.18 14.00
CA HIS A 163 -2.69 -3.54 13.75
C HIS A 163 -1.16 -3.70 13.87
N GLN A 164 -0.70 -4.84 14.39
CA GLN A 164 0.73 -5.10 14.58
C GLN A 164 1.53 -4.99 13.29
N TYR A 165 1.02 -5.52 12.17
CA TYR A 165 1.66 -5.36 10.86
C TYR A 165 1.87 -3.90 10.43
N THR A 166 0.97 -2.98 10.78
CA THR A 166 1.19 -1.56 10.50
C THR A 166 2.40 -1.04 11.27
N LYS A 167 2.56 -1.45 12.54
CA LYS A 167 3.74 -1.10 13.34
C LYS A 167 5.02 -1.69 12.76
N ASP A 168 4.98 -2.94 12.32
CA ASP A 168 6.14 -3.59 11.70
C ASP A 168 6.54 -2.89 10.40
N MET A 169 5.56 -2.52 9.55
CA MET A 169 5.80 -1.77 8.32
C MET A 169 6.39 -0.39 8.57
N LEU A 170 5.94 0.30 9.63
CA LEU A 170 6.54 1.56 10.07
C LEU A 170 8.01 1.38 10.47
N ASN A 171 8.32 0.34 11.25
CA ASN A 171 9.70 0.05 11.69
C ASN A 171 10.61 -0.29 10.49
N ILE A 172 10.13 -1.10 9.56
CA ILE A 172 10.83 -1.42 8.31
C ILE A 172 11.10 -0.13 7.53
N ASN A 173 10.10 0.72 7.36
CA ASN A 173 10.27 1.98 6.62
C ASN A 173 11.20 2.97 7.31
N ASP A 174 11.25 2.98 8.64
CA ASP A 174 12.20 3.77 9.39
C ASP A 174 13.64 3.27 9.22
N LYS A 175 13.86 1.96 9.15
CA LYS A 175 15.16 1.39 8.79
C LYS A 175 15.54 1.78 7.36
N LEU A 176 14.63 1.63 6.41
CA LEU A 176 14.86 1.98 5.01
C LEU A 176 15.17 3.48 4.84
N LEU A 177 14.47 4.36 5.56
CA LEU A 177 14.74 5.80 5.57
C LEU A 177 16.13 6.12 6.13
N LYS A 178 16.56 5.45 7.22
CA LYS A 178 17.91 5.62 7.76
C LYS A 178 18.99 5.22 6.76
N LEU A 179 18.82 4.07 6.11
CA LEU A 179 19.74 3.55 5.09
C LEU A 179 19.79 4.46 3.84
N GLN A 180 18.65 5.06 3.47
CA GLN A 180 18.60 6.06 2.40
C GLN A 180 19.39 7.32 2.81
N ASN A 181 19.16 7.82 4.02
CA ASN A 181 19.83 9.03 4.51
C ASN A 181 21.33 8.84 4.75
N SER A 182 21.78 7.61 5.02
CA SER A 182 23.22 7.29 5.14
C SER A 182 23.92 7.08 3.80
N GLY A 183 23.19 7.07 2.68
CA GLY A 183 23.73 6.77 1.35
C GLY A 183 24.02 5.28 1.11
N GLU A 184 23.71 4.40 2.07
CA GLU A 184 23.89 2.94 1.92
C GLU A 184 23.02 2.34 0.81
N PHE A 185 21.97 3.06 0.41
CA PHE A 185 21.14 2.72 -0.74
C PHE A 185 21.58 3.36 -2.06
N ASP A 186 22.55 4.25 -2.09
CA ASP A 186 22.91 4.96 -3.34
C ASP A 186 23.33 3.97 -4.43
N THR A 187 24.14 2.96 -4.09
CA THR A 187 24.52 1.90 -5.02
C THR A 187 23.31 1.10 -5.51
N LEU A 188 22.41 0.73 -4.60
CA LEU A 188 21.20 -0.03 -4.94
C LEU A 188 20.27 0.80 -5.83
N ILE A 189 20.00 2.06 -5.47
CA ILE A 189 19.14 2.99 -6.22
C ILE A 189 19.73 3.32 -7.59
N ASN A 190 21.05 3.51 -7.68
CA ASN A 190 21.71 3.73 -8.97
C ASN A 190 21.65 2.48 -9.84
N SER A 191 21.81 1.29 -9.25
CA SER A 191 21.59 0.02 -9.97
C SER A 191 20.16 -0.07 -10.51
N ILE A 192 19.15 0.32 -9.72
CA ILE A 192 17.74 0.40 -10.17
C ILE A 192 17.65 1.27 -11.41
N LYS A 193 18.05 2.54 -11.27
CA LYS A 193 17.90 3.54 -12.33
C LYS A 193 18.61 3.12 -13.61
N ASN A 194 19.78 2.49 -13.50
CA ASN A 194 20.53 2.01 -14.66
C ASN A 194 19.83 0.84 -15.34
N SER A 195 19.33 -0.14 -14.59
CA SER A 195 18.56 -1.24 -15.15
C SER A 195 17.27 -0.75 -15.81
N LEU A 196 16.58 0.24 -15.24
CA LEU A 196 15.38 0.87 -15.83
C LEU A 196 15.64 1.56 -17.17
N LYS A 197 16.80 2.20 -17.32
CA LYS A 197 17.20 2.84 -18.59
C LYS A 197 17.47 1.81 -19.68
N SER A 198 18.02 0.64 -19.33
CA SER A 198 18.35 -0.41 -20.30
C SER A 198 17.14 -1.08 -20.94
N ILE A 199 15.98 -1.10 -20.26
CA ILE A 199 14.71 -1.68 -20.75
C ILE A 199 14.01 -0.76 -21.78
N LYS A 200 14.40 0.52 -21.89
CA LYS A 200 13.79 1.49 -22.82
C LYS A 200 14.43 1.51 -24.22
N ASN A 201 15.49 0.74 -24.45
CA ASN A 201 16.17 0.57 -25.73
C ASN A 201 15.92 -0.83 -26.29
#